data_AF-A0A2E8K839-F1
#
_entry.id   AF-A0A2E8K839-F1
#
_cell.length_a   1.000
_cell.length_b   1.000
_cell.length_c   1.000
_cell.angle_alpha   90.00
_cell.angle_beta   90.00
_cell.angle_gamma   90.00
#
_symmetry.space_group_name_H-M   'P 1'
#
loop_
_entity.id
_entity.type
_entity.pdbx_description
1 polymer ?
#
loop_
_entity_poly.entity_id
_entity_poly.type
_entity_poly.pdbx_seq_one_letter_code
_entity_poly.pdbx_strand_id
1 'polypeptide(L)'
;MLVPEDIRRCPKCDNQLDRQTDGSTLTIDIAHQGENVSEAMRKLEAQVSDARRGVAQNLRVIVGSGAIRDAAIARVADYERRQVIVAHQLEGNNAGAILVKLK
;
A
#
# COMPACT_ATOMS: atom_id res chain seq x y z
N MET A 1 9.93 19.57 -10.26
CA MET A 1 10.16 20.21 -8.94
C MET A 1 10.08 19.10 -7.91
N LEU A 2 11.22 18.65 -7.38
CA LEU A 2 11.27 17.60 -6.36
C LEU A 2 11.10 18.28 -5.00
N VAL A 3 10.07 17.89 -4.25
CA VAL A 3 9.89 18.35 -2.88
C VAL A 3 10.80 17.48 -1.99
N PRO A 4 11.72 18.06 -1.20
CA PRO A 4 12.54 17.32 -0.26
C PRO A 4 11.69 16.47 0.71
N GLU A 5 12.18 15.28 1.07
CA GLU A 5 11.44 14.27 1.85
C GLU A 5 11.02 14.75 3.26
N ASP A 6 11.68 15.78 3.78
CA ASP A 6 11.45 16.35 5.11
C ASP A 6 10.36 17.44 5.14
N ILE A 7 9.91 17.92 3.98
CA ILE A 7 8.85 18.91 3.91
C ILE A 7 7.50 18.25 4.19
N ARG A 8 6.99 18.43 5.41
CA ARG A 8 5.65 17.98 5.81
C ARG A 8 4.53 18.93 5.41
N ARG A 9 4.85 20.17 5.06
CA ARG A 9 3.88 21.20 4.70
C ARG A 9 4.22 21.88 3.38
N CYS A 10 3.22 22.07 2.54
CA CYS A 10 3.36 22.76 1.27
C CYS A 10 3.81 24.21 1.52
N PRO A 11 4.96 24.64 0.97
CA PRO A 11 5.44 26.01 1.17
C PRO A 11 4.56 27.07 0.48
N LYS A 12 3.62 26.66 -0.39
CA LYS A 12 2.71 27.58 -1.11
C LYS A 12 1.39 27.83 -0.39
N CYS A 13 0.86 26.84 0.32
CA CYS A 13 -0.49 26.92 0.91
C CYS A 13 -0.58 26.35 2.33
N ASP A 14 0.55 26.00 2.95
CA ASP A 14 0.66 25.43 4.30
C ASP A 14 -0.08 24.09 4.51
N ASN A 15 -0.60 23.48 3.43
CA ASN A 15 -1.25 22.18 3.50
C ASN A 15 -0.29 21.08 3.97
N GLN A 16 -0.79 20.17 4.82
CA GLN A 16 -0.12 18.94 5.23
C GLN A 16 0.03 17.99 4.03
N LEU A 17 1.25 17.84 3.52
CA LEU A 17 1.54 17.02 2.33
C LEU A 17 1.30 15.52 2.61
N ASP A 18 1.54 15.10 3.84
CA ASP A 18 1.27 13.75 4.36
C ASP A 18 -0.22 13.37 4.34
N ARG A 19 -1.12 14.36 4.33
CA ARG A 19 -2.58 14.15 4.22
C ARG A 19 -3.12 14.40 2.83
N GLN A 20 -2.30 14.87 1.89
CA GLN A 20 -2.76 15.09 0.53
C GLN A 20 -3.00 13.76 -0.17
N THR A 21 -4.16 13.68 -0.81
CA THR A 21 -4.46 12.61 -1.72
C THR A 21 -5.21 13.12 -2.94
N ASP A 22 -4.97 12.48 -4.08
CA ASP A 22 -5.74 12.67 -5.32
C ASP A 22 -6.96 11.73 -5.40
N GLY A 23 -7.21 10.92 -4.37
CA GLY A 23 -8.31 9.94 -4.34
C GLY A 23 -8.03 8.68 -5.17
N SER A 24 -6.84 8.54 -5.76
CA SER A 24 -6.54 7.42 -6.65
C SER A 24 -6.28 6.11 -5.90
N THR A 25 -6.48 5.01 -6.62
CA THR A 25 -6.13 3.65 -6.20
C THR A 25 -5.02 3.12 -7.09
N LEU A 26 -3.83 2.89 -6.53
CA LEU A 26 -2.75 2.21 -7.23
C LEU A 26 -2.99 0.70 -7.19
N THR A 27 -2.83 0.01 -8.30
CA THR A 27 -2.95 -1.46 -8.35
C THR A 27 -1.57 -2.07 -8.56
N ILE A 28 -1.20 -3.03 -7.71
CA ILE A 28 0.06 -3.76 -7.80
C ILE A 28 -0.21 -5.27 -7.82
N ASP A 29 0.67 -6.02 -8.47
CA ASP A 29 0.64 -7.49 -8.48
C ASP A 29 1.91 -8.04 -7.82
N ILE A 30 1.72 -8.79 -6.74
CA ILE A 30 2.80 -9.42 -5.96
C ILE A 30 2.80 -10.95 -6.09
N ALA A 31 1.91 -11.51 -6.90
CA ALA A 31 1.75 -12.94 -7.12
C ALA A 31 1.95 -13.32 -8.59
N HIS A 32 2.75 -12.53 -9.31
CA HIS A 32 2.93 -12.67 -10.75
C HIS A 32 4.19 -13.49 -11.07
N GLN A 33 4.03 -14.58 -11.83
CA GLN A 33 5.13 -15.43 -12.35
C GLN A 33 5.77 -16.43 -11.38
N GLY A 34 4.99 -17.05 -10.48
CA GLY A 34 5.51 -18.14 -9.64
C GLY A 34 6.45 -17.68 -8.53
N GLU A 35 6.32 -16.41 -8.12
CA GLU A 35 7.07 -15.84 -7.00
C GLU A 35 6.94 -16.71 -5.75
N ASN A 36 8.02 -16.79 -4.98
CA ASN A 36 7.90 -17.34 -3.64
C ASN A 36 7.37 -16.27 -2.66
N VAL A 37 6.91 -16.72 -1.48
CA VAL A 37 6.34 -15.83 -0.45
C VAL A 37 7.28 -14.70 -0.07
N SER A 38 8.59 -14.96 0.05
CA SER A 38 9.57 -13.94 0.44
C SER A 38 9.71 -12.83 -0.60
N GLU A 39 9.70 -13.18 -1.89
CA GLU A 39 9.73 -12.21 -2.99
C GLU A 39 8.48 -11.34 -3.02
N ALA A 40 7.31 -11.97 -2.90
CA ALA A 40 6.03 -11.28 -2.83
C ALA A 40 5.98 -10.29 -1.65
N MET A 41 6.46 -10.67 -0.47
CA MET A 41 6.50 -9.78 0.70
C MET A 41 7.48 -8.62 0.53
N ARG A 42 8.63 -8.85 -0.14
CA ARG A 42 9.58 -7.76 -0.44
C ARG A 42 8.97 -6.76 -1.41
N LYS A 43 8.25 -7.23 -2.44
CA LYS A 43 7.51 -6.35 -3.36
C LYS A 43 6.44 -5.55 -2.64
N LEU A 44 5.66 -6.21 -1.79
CA LEU A 44 4.63 -5.56 -0.98
C LEU A 44 5.22 -4.42 -0.14
N GLU A 45 6.32 -4.67 0.57
CA GLU A 45 6.97 -3.67 1.41
C GLU A 45 7.47 -2.46 0.61
N ALA A 46 8.16 -2.70 -0.50
CA ALA A 46 8.64 -1.64 -1.38
C ALA A 46 7.48 -0.79 -1.92
N GLN A 47 6.43 -1.42 -2.42
CA GLN A 47 5.28 -0.73 -3.00
C GLN A 47 4.47 0.04 -1.95
N VAL A 48 4.31 -0.49 -0.74
CA VAL A 48 3.67 0.25 0.36
C VAL A 48 4.51 1.47 0.75
N SER A 49 5.83 1.33 0.84
CA SER A 49 6.73 2.46 1.12
C SER A 49 6.60 3.55 0.06
N ASP A 50 6.61 3.19 -1.22
CA ASP A 50 6.51 4.13 -2.33
C ASP A 50 5.13 4.80 -2.40
N ALA A 51 4.06 4.02 -2.27
CA ALA A 51 2.68 4.52 -2.33
C ALA A 51 2.38 5.50 -1.17
N ARG A 52 2.96 5.28 0.02
CA ARG A 52 2.83 6.21 1.16
C ARG A 52 3.50 7.56 0.92
N ARG A 53 4.58 7.59 0.15
CA ARG A 53 5.26 8.83 -0.27
C ARG A 53 4.52 9.55 -1.40
N GLY A 54 3.72 8.81 -2.16
CA GLY A 54 2.89 9.34 -3.25
C GLY A 54 1.60 10.01 -2.78
N VAL A 55 0.78 10.42 -3.75
CA VAL A 55 -0.55 11.05 -3.52
C VAL A 55 -1.71 10.06 -3.52
N ALA A 56 -1.46 8.78 -3.78
CA ALA A 56 -2.50 7.76 -3.80
C ALA A 56 -3.21 7.65 -2.43
N GLN A 57 -4.53 7.44 -2.49
CA GLN A 57 -5.34 7.19 -1.30
C GLN A 57 -5.30 5.72 -0.92
N ASN A 58 -5.40 4.86 -1.94
CA ASN A 58 -5.54 3.42 -1.76
C ASN A 58 -4.49 2.67 -2.57
N LEU A 59 -4.16 1.48 -2.11
CA LEU A 59 -3.32 0.51 -2.78
C LEU A 59 -4.10 -0.81 -2.87
N ARG A 60 -4.41 -1.25 -4.09
CA ARG A 60 -5.01 -2.54 -4.39
C ARG A 60 -3.90 -3.54 -4.69
N VAL A 61 -3.69 -4.49 -3.80
CA VAL A 61 -2.65 -5.50 -3.89
C VAL A 61 -3.25 -6.80 -4.41
N ILE A 62 -2.85 -7.23 -5.60
CA ILE A 62 -3.20 -8.54 -6.16
C ILE A 62 -2.25 -9.56 -5.55
N VAL A 63 -2.81 -10.47 -4.76
CA VAL A 63 -2.08 -11.48 -3.96
C VAL A 63 -2.32 -12.91 -4.45
N GLY A 64 -3.28 -13.10 -5.37
CA GLY A 64 -3.67 -14.43 -5.84
C GLY A 64 -4.25 -15.29 -4.71
N SER A 65 -3.88 -16.57 -4.66
CA SER A 65 -4.39 -17.53 -3.69
C SER A 65 -3.27 -18.26 -2.95
N GLY A 66 -3.61 -18.90 -1.83
CA GLY A 66 -2.67 -19.75 -1.08
C GLY A 66 -1.69 -18.96 -0.21
N ALA A 67 -0.46 -19.45 -0.09
CA ALA A 67 0.50 -18.97 0.91
C ALA A 67 0.86 -17.47 0.79
N ILE A 68 0.92 -16.93 -0.43
CA ILE A 68 1.19 -15.49 -0.64
C ILE A 68 0.04 -14.65 -0.08
N ARG A 69 -1.21 -15.04 -0.33
CA ARG A 69 -2.38 -14.36 0.21
C ARG A 69 -2.36 -14.36 1.73
N ASP A 70 -2.15 -15.52 2.34
CA ASP A 70 -2.20 -15.65 3.79
C ASP A 70 -1.07 -14.84 4.46
N ALA A 71 0.12 -14.84 3.86
CA ALA A 71 1.24 -14.00 4.29
C ALA A 71 0.96 -12.50 4.10
N ALA A 72 0.38 -12.11 2.97
CA ALA A 72 0.01 -10.73 2.69
C ALA A 72 -1.01 -10.20 3.69
N ILE A 73 -2.04 -10.98 4.02
CA ILE A 73 -3.05 -10.64 5.04
C ILE A 73 -2.38 -10.38 6.38
N ALA A 74 -1.53 -11.31 6.84
CA ALA A 74 -0.81 -11.15 8.10
C ALA A 74 0.07 -9.89 8.10
N ARG A 75 0.70 -9.59 6.96
CA ARG A 75 1.57 -8.42 6.81
C ARG A 75 0.80 -7.11 6.82
N VAL A 76 -0.31 -7.00 6.08
CA VAL A 76 -1.11 -5.76 6.08
C VAL A 76 -1.79 -5.54 7.43
N ALA A 77 -2.19 -6.60 8.13
CA ALA A 77 -2.69 -6.49 9.50
C ALA A 77 -1.60 -5.99 10.47
N ASP A 78 -0.34 -6.42 10.30
CA ASP A 78 0.78 -5.85 11.05
C ASP A 78 0.99 -4.36 10.74
N TYR A 79 0.92 -3.98 9.47
CA TYR A 79 1.01 -2.58 9.05
C TYR A 79 -0.09 -1.71 9.65
N GLU A 80 -1.33 -2.20 9.70
CA GLU A 80 -2.43 -1.46 10.33
C GLU A 80 -2.19 -1.29 11.84
N ARG A 81 -1.81 -2.36 12.56
CA ARG A 81 -1.49 -2.28 13.99
C ARG A 81 -0.35 -1.32 14.30
N ARG A 82 0.65 -1.24 13.42
CA ARG A 82 1.80 -0.34 13.54
C ARG A 82 1.53 1.06 12.99
N GLN A 83 0.29 1.33 12.56
CA GLN A 83 -0.14 2.60 11.96
C GLN A 83 0.69 3.02 10.73
N VAL A 84 1.21 2.03 9.99
CA VAL A 84 1.85 2.23 8.68
C VAL A 84 0.80 2.51 7.62
N ILE A 85 -0.36 1.83 7.72
CA ILE A 85 -1.55 2.04 6.88
C ILE A 85 -2.75 2.39 7.78
N VAL A 86 -3.81 2.94 7.20
CA VAL A 86 -5.03 3.33 7.93
C VAL A 86 -5.94 2.13 8.15
N ALA A 87 -6.16 1.33 7.11
CA ALA A 87 -7.03 0.15 7.16
C ALA A 87 -6.72 -0.80 6.00
N HIS A 88 -7.11 -2.07 6.14
CA HIS A 88 -7.15 -3.01 5.03
C HIS A 88 -8.51 -3.73 4.92
N GLN A 89 -8.86 -4.13 3.71
CA GLN A 89 -10.06 -4.93 3.42
C GLN A 89 -9.76 -5.93 2.32
N LEU A 90 -10.24 -7.17 2.48
CA LEU A 90 -10.23 -8.16 1.40
C LEU A 90 -11.30 -7.81 0.38
N GLU A 91 -10.95 -7.79 -0.91
CA GLU A 91 -11.99 -7.73 -1.95
C GLU A 91 -12.84 -9.01 -1.90
N GLY A 92 -14.16 -8.86 -2.03
CA GLY A 92 -15.20 -9.86 -1.74
C GLY A 92 -15.07 -11.20 -2.48
N ASN A 93 -16.04 -11.57 -3.33
CA ASN A 93 -16.14 -12.92 -3.91
C ASN A 93 -14.86 -13.46 -4.59
N ASN A 94 -13.89 -12.60 -4.90
CA ASN A 94 -12.54 -12.95 -5.31
C ASN A 94 -11.52 -12.42 -4.29
N ALA A 95 -11.21 -13.21 -3.26
CA ALA A 95 -10.15 -12.92 -2.27
C ALA A 95 -8.72 -12.95 -2.85
N GLY A 96 -8.58 -12.66 -4.15
CA GLY A 96 -7.32 -12.56 -4.88
C GLY A 96 -6.65 -11.19 -4.74
N ALA A 97 -7.29 -10.25 -4.04
CA ALA A 97 -6.76 -8.93 -3.83
C ALA A 97 -7.16 -8.32 -2.48
N ILE A 98 -6.31 -7.42 -2.01
CA ILE A 98 -6.44 -6.69 -0.75
C ILE A 98 -6.45 -5.20 -1.07
N LEU A 99 -7.50 -4.50 -0.63
CA LEU A 99 -7.54 -3.05 -0.66
C LEU A 99 -6.92 -2.50 0.63
N VAL A 100 -5.92 -1.66 0.48
CA VAL A 100 -5.19 -1.01 1.58
C VAL A 100 -5.41 0.49 1.51
N LYS A 101 -5.91 1.09 2.59
CA LYS A 101 -6.07 2.53 2.73
C LYS A 101 -4.82 3.15 3.35
N LEU A 102 -4.22 4.13 2.67
CA LEU A 102 -2.96 4.75 3.08
C LEU A 102 -3.16 6.05 3.87
N LYS A 103 -4.24 6.79 3.58
CA LYS A 103 -4.57 8.11 4.15
C LYS A 103 -6.06 8.23 4.44
#